data_AF-A0A2S9G1F6-F1
#
_entry.id   AF-A0A2S9G1F6-F1
#
_cell.length_a   1.000
_cell.length_b   1.000
_cell.length_c   1.000
_cell.angle_alpha   90.00
_cell.angle_beta   90.00
_cell.angle_gamma   90.00
#
_symmetry.space_group_name_H-M   'P 1'
#
loop_
_entity.id
_entity.type
_entity.pdbx_description
1 polymer ?
#
loop_
_entity_poly.entity_id
_entity_poly.type
_entity_poly.pdbx_seq_one_letter_code
_entity_poly.pdbx_strand_id
1 'polypeptide(L)'
;RPMVAAQALGIARAALEYVTEYANRREAFGAPIIDNQGISFPPADLATGLDAARLLTWRASWMAATGVPFERGEGSMSKLAASEL
;
A
#
# COMPACT_ATOMS: atom_id res chain seq x y z
N ARG A 1 -9.92 -3.09 -13.08
CA ARG A 1 -9.43 -1.69 -13.18
C ARG A 1 -8.04 -1.57 -12.53
N PRO A 2 -7.01 -2.25 -13.06
CA PRO A 2 -5.66 -2.22 -12.47
C PRO A 2 -5.01 -0.83 -12.47
N MET A 3 -5.33 0.05 -13.44
CA MET A 3 -4.76 1.40 -13.47
C MET A 3 -5.16 2.26 -12.26
N VAL A 4 -6.42 2.18 -11.81
CA VAL A 4 -6.88 2.89 -10.60
C VAL A 4 -6.18 2.36 -9.35
N ALA A 5 -5.98 1.04 -9.29
CA ALA A 5 -5.23 0.41 -8.21
C ALA A 5 -3.77 0.91 -8.17
N ALA A 6 -3.12 1.02 -9.33
CA ALA A 6 -1.75 1.53 -9.43
C ALA A 6 -1.63 2.98 -8.94
N GLN A 7 -2.62 3.84 -9.21
CA GLN A 7 -2.66 5.20 -8.67
C GLN A 7 -2.75 5.20 -7.14
N ALA A 8 -3.68 4.43 -6.57
CA ALA A 8 -3.85 4.32 -5.12
C ALA A 8 -2.56 3.80 -4.43
N LEU A 9 -1.89 2.80 -5.02
CA LEU A 9 -0.60 2.30 -4.53
C LEU A 9 0.48 3.38 -4.50
N GLY A 10 0.52 4.26 -5.50
CA GLY A 10 1.47 5.36 -5.54
C GLY A 10 1.26 6.34 -4.38
N ILE A 11 0.00 6.66 -4.09
CA ILE A 11 -0.37 7.55 -2.98
C ILE A 11 -0.05 6.89 -1.63
N ALA A 12 -0.45 5.64 -1.43
CA ALA A 12 -0.21 4.91 -0.20
C ALA A 12 1.30 4.72 0.07
N ARG A 13 2.10 4.44 -0.97
CA ARG A 13 3.57 4.39 -0.85
C ARG A 13 4.14 5.72 -0.39
N ALA A 14 3.74 6.83 -1.00
CA ALA A 14 4.23 8.15 -0.63
C ALA A 14 3.85 8.52 0.81
N ALA A 15 2.64 8.17 1.25
CA ALA A 15 2.20 8.36 2.63
C ALA A 15 3.04 7.53 3.61
N LEU A 16 3.35 6.27 3.29
CA LEU A 16 4.20 5.40 4.08
C LEU A 16 5.62 5.95 4.20
N GLU A 17 6.24 6.34 3.08
CA GLU A 17 7.58 6.93 3.06
C GLU A 17 7.64 8.19 3.94
N TYR A 18 6.66 9.08 3.78
CA TYR A 18 6.56 10.31 4.58
C TYR A 18 6.39 10.03 6.07
N VAL A 19 5.44 9.16 6.46
CA VAL A 19 5.17 8.89 7.88
C VAL A 19 6.36 8.20 8.55
N THR A 20 7.02 7.28 7.86
CA THR A 20 8.22 6.61 8.38
C THR A 20 9.35 7.62 8.56
N GLU A 21 9.63 8.48 7.59
CA GLU A 21 10.65 9.53 7.72
C GLU A 21 10.35 10.48 8.87
N TYR A 22 9.11 10.97 8.96
CA TYR A 22 8.69 11.90 10.01
C TYR A 22 8.77 11.25 11.40
N ALA A 23 8.26 10.03 11.57
CA ALA A 23 8.24 9.35 12.86
C ALA A 23 9.64 9.04 13.39
N ASN A 24 10.62 8.79 12.50
CA ASN A 24 12.02 8.58 12.90
C ASN A 24 12.72 9.88 13.33
N ARG A 25 12.31 11.05 12.81
CA ARG A 25 12.94 12.34 13.12
C ARG A 25 12.24 13.13 14.22
N ARG A 26 10.94 12.93 14.37
CA ARG A 26 10.16 13.66 15.36
C ARG A 26 10.44 13.08 16.75
N GLU A 27 10.97 13.91 17.63
CA GLU A 27 11.14 13.56 19.03
C GLU A 27 9.98 14.09 19.89
N ALA A 28 9.49 13.25 20.79
CA ALA A 28 8.58 13.60 21.86
C ALA A 28 8.74 12.58 22.99
N PHE A 29 8.41 12.96 24.23
CA PHE A 29 8.56 12.08 25.40
C PHE A 29 10.00 11.56 25.60
N GLY A 30 11.01 12.29 25.10
CA GLY A 30 12.43 12.00 25.30
C GLY A 30 13.09 11.07 24.27
N ALA A 31 12.38 10.65 23.22
CA ALA A 31 12.91 9.79 22.16
C ALA A 31 12.19 10.04 20.81
N PRO A 32 12.68 9.49 19.68
CA PRO A 32 11.93 9.44 18.44
C PRO A 32 10.55 8.79 18.63
N ILE A 33 9.52 9.37 18.02
CA ILE A 33 8.15 8.89 18.24
C ILE A 33 7.91 7.49 17.65
N ILE A 34 8.73 7.07 16.68
CA ILE A 34 8.67 5.73 16.10
C ILE A 34 8.89 4.61 17.13
N ASP A 35 9.57 4.87 18.26
CA ASP A 35 9.79 3.86 19.30
C ASP A 35 8.49 3.49 20.06
N ASN A 36 7.44 4.29 19.90
CA ASN A 36 6.13 4.01 20.47
C ASN A 36 5.35 3.07 19.55
N GLN A 37 4.92 1.92 20.08
CA GLN A 37 4.18 0.89 19.33
C GLN A 37 2.93 1.41 18.61
N GLY A 38 2.22 2.37 19.23
CA GLY A 38 1.05 3.02 18.63
C GLY A 38 1.37 3.85 17.38
N ILE A 39 2.64 4.17 17.14
CA ILE A 39 3.15 4.86 15.95
C ILE A 39 3.86 3.90 15.00
N SER A 40 4.58 2.88 15.48
CA SER A 40 5.31 1.94 14.63
C SER A 40 4.46 0.84 14.00
N PHE A 41 3.40 0.38 14.66
CA PHE A 41 2.56 -0.70 14.12
C PHE A 41 1.74 -0.28 12.91
N PRO A 42 1.05 0.88 12.90
CA PRO A 42 0.28 1.31 11.73
C PRO A 42 1.08 1.37 10.40
N PRO A 43 2.29 1.95 10.32
CA PRO A 43 3.08 1.93 9.09
C PRO A 43 3.57 0.52 8.73
N ALA A 44 3.80 -0.37 9.70
CA ALA A 44 4.13 -1.77 9.42
C ALA A 44 2.95 -2.53 8.79
N ASP A 45 1.73 -2.31 9.30
CA ASP A 45 0.50 -2.86 8.73
C ASP A 45 0.24 -2.29 7.34
N LEU A 46 0.40 -0.97 7.17
CA LEU A 46 0.28 -0.31 5.87
C LEU A 46 1.30 -0.85 4.86
N ALA A 47 2.56 -1.04 5.27
CA ALA A 47 3.59 -1.62 4.41
C ALA A 47 3.23 -3.03 3.94
N THR A 48 2.68 -3.85 4.83
CA THR A 48 2.22 -5.22 4.53
C THR A 48 1.05 -5.20 3.55
N GLY A 49 0.04 -4.36 3.81
CA GLY A 49 -1.11 -4.18 2.93
C GLY A 49 -0.72 -3.65 1.55
N LEU A 50 0.21 -2.68 1.50
CA LEU A 50 0.73 -2.11 0.27
C LEU A 50 1.37 -3.18 -0.63
N ASP A 51 2.14 -4.10 -0.04
CA ASP A 51 2.79 -5.15 -0.81
C ASP A 51 1.79 -6.19 -1.35
N ALA A 52 0.82 -6.59 -0.54
CA ALA A 52 -0.27 -7.47 -0.99
C ALA A 52 -1.10 -6.84 -2.12
N ALA A 53 -1.51 -5.59 -1.97
CA ALA A 53 -2.27 -4.86 -2.99
C ALA A 53 -1.44 -4.63 -4.27
N ARG A 54 -0.12 -4.45 -4.15
CA ARG A 54 0.81 -4.37 -5.27
C ARG A 54 0.81 -5.68 -6.07
N LEU A 55 0.91 -6.84 -5.42
CA LEU A 55 0.87 -8.14 -6.10
C LEU A 55 -0.45 -8.36 -6.84
N LEU A 56 -1.59 -8.01 -6.23
CA LEU A 56 -2.89 -8.08 -6.90
C LEU A 56 -2.97 -7.18 -8.14
N THR A 57 -2.41 -5.97 -8.04
CA THR A 57 -2.36 -5.00 -9.14
C THR A 57 -1.47 -5.46 -10.27
N TRP A 58 -0.29 -6.00 -9.98
CA TRP A 58 0.60 -6.58 -10.99
C TRP A 58 -0.03 -7.77 -11.69
N ARG A 59 -0.65 -8.69 -10.94
CA ARG A 59 -1.36 -9.83 -11.52
C ARG A 59 -2.45 -9.38 -12.48
N ALA A 60 -3.31 -8.46 -12.05
CA ALA A 60 -4.39 -7.94 -12.90
C ALA A 60 -3.85 -7.17 -14.12
N SER A 61 -2.75 -6.44 -13.97
CA SER A 61 -2.12 -5.72 -15.08
C SER A 61 -1.50 -6.67 -16.10
N TRP A 62 -0.81 -7.71 -15.64
CA TRP A 62 -0.23 -8.75 -16.49
C TRP A 62 -1.33 -9.47 -17.28
N MET A 63 -2.38 -9.92 -16.60
CA MET A 63 -3.52 -10.59 -17.25
C MET A 63 -4.14 -9.69 -18.33
N ALA A 64 -4.34 -8.39 -18.06
CA ALA A 64 -4.82 -7.45 -19.07
C ALA A 64 -3.85 -7.30 -20.25
N ALA A 65 -2.55 -7.22 -19.98
CA ALA A 65 -1.51 -7.07 -21.01
C ALA A 65 -1.36 -8.33 -21.89
N THR A 66 -1.63 -9.52 -21.35
CA THR A 66 -1.50 -10.80 -22.06
C THR A 66 -2.83 -11.35 -22.57
N GLY A 67 -3.93 -10.59 -22.48
CA GLY A 67 -5.25 -11.00 -22.95
C GLY A 67 -5.87 -12.14 -22.13
N VAL A 68 -5.42 -12.37 -20.90
CA VAL A 68 -6.03 -13.36 -19.99
C VAL A 68 -7.30 -12.74 -19.38
N PRO A 69 -8.48 -13.39 -19.52
CA PRO A 69 -9.73 -12.87 -18.97
C PRO A 69 -9.72 -12.79 -17.44
N PHE A 70 -10.45 -11.80 -16.89
CA PHE A 70 -10.65 -11.67 -15.44
C PHE A 70 -11.82 -12.52 -14.94
N GLU A 71 -11.65 -13.84 -14.91
CA GLU A 71 -12.72 -14.78 -14.52
C GLU A 71 -13.23 -14.56 -13.09
N ARG A 72 -12.37 -14.08 -12.18
CA ARG A 72 -12.73 -13.86 -10.76
C ARG A 72 -12.82 -12.37 -10.41
N GLY A 73 -12.81 -11.50 -11.40
CA GLY A 73 -12.82 -10.06 -11.19
C GLY A 73 -11.50 -9.53 -10.63
N GLU A 74 -10.36 -10.06 -11.07
CA GLU A 74 -9.01 -9.71 -10.59
C GLU A 74 -8.74 -8.21 -10.69
N GLY A 75 -9.24 -7.56 -11.75
CA GLY A 75 -9.16 -6.12 -11.88
C GLY A 75 -9.99 -5.35 -10.85
N SER A 76 -11.08 -5.90 -10.32
CA SER A 76 -11.87 -5.30 -9.24
C SER A 76 -11.22 -5.56 -7.88
N MET A 77 -10.71 -6.78 -7.66
CA MET A 77 -9.96 -7.15 -6.46
C MET A 77 -8.74 -6.25 -6.27
N SER A 78 -7.98 -6.00 -7.34
CA SER A 78 -6.81 -5.11 -7.27
C SER A 78 -7.21 -3.69 -6.86
N LYS A 79 -8.31 -3.16 -7.42
CA LYS A 79 -8.81 -1.83 -7.08
C LYS A 79 -9.25 -1.76 -5.63
N LEU A 80 -10.01 -2.75 -5.16
CA LEU A 80 -10.54 -2.80 -3.80
C LEU A 80 -9.39 -2.76 -2.80
N ALA A 81 -8.47 -3.72 -2.91
CA ALA A 81 -7.33 -3.86 -2.00
C ALA A 81 -6.46 -2.62 -1.96
N ALA A 82 -6.18 -1.98 -3.11
CA ALA A 82 -5.36 -0.77 -3.14
C ALA A 82 -6.08 0.47 -2.61
N SER A 83 -7.41 0.56 -2.74
CA SER A 83 -8.17 1.74 -2.32
C SER A 83 -8.56 1.76 -0.84
N GLU A 84 -8.38 0.64 -0.14
CA GLU A 84 -8.65 0.51 1.30
C GLU A 84 -7.38 0.63 2.16
N LEU A 85 -6.23 0.90 1.53
CA LEU A 85 -5.00 1.33 2.20
C LEU A 85 -5.10 2.79 2.62
#